data_AF-A0AAV5DEU8-F1
#
_entry.id   AF-A0AAV5DEU8-F1
#
_cell.length_a   1.000
_cell.length_b   1.000
_cell.length_c   1.000
_cell.angle_alpha   90.00
_cell.angle_beta   90.00
_cell.angle_gamma   90.00
#
_symmetry.space_group_name_H-M   'P 1'
#
loop_
_entity.id
_entity.type
_entity.pdbx_description
1 polymer ?
#
loop_
_entity_poly.entity_id
_entity_poly.type
_entity_poly.pdbx_seq_one_letter_code
_entity_poly.pdbx_strand_id
1 'polypeptide(L)'
;MLLLGLTVAVAFAAASEGDADPLYHDTTWTETLYFSSSAAFLGYSLILAILRTLNLRDEASRVMVAAPILAFVTTHILYLNFYELDKGLNMKVCTVISIAQFLLWALWAVITRHPSRLKILFVAIAGVFSVFLEAYDIPPQWGYVDGRAICLGISIPLSYIWWSFIKEDGEMRTSAIMKKIR
;
A
#
# COMPACT_ATOMS: atom_id res chain seq x y z
N MET A 1 -8.71 -6.62 -3.68
CA MET A 1 -8.89 -7.16 -2.31
C MET A 1 -7.69 -7.94 -1.78
N LEU A 2 -6.65 -8.21 -2.60
CA LEU A 2 -5.28 -8.51 -2.17
C LEU A 2 -4.44 -7.23 -1.87
N LEU A 3 -5.10 -6.07 -1.87
CA LEU A 3 -4.45 -4.79 -2.15
C LEU A 3 -3.48 -4.35 -1.06
N LEU A 4 -3.80 -4.49 0.24
CA LEU A 4 -2.90 -3.96 1.28
C LEU A 4 -1.68 -4.83 1.59
N GLY A 5 -1.85 -6.16 1.62
CA GLY A 5 -0.72 -7.08 1.76
C GLY A 5 0.24 -6.98 0.57
N LEU A 6 -0.32 -6.82 -0.64
CA LEU A 6 0.48 -6.54 -1.83
C LEU A 6 1.05 -5.11 -1.82
N THR A 7 0.40 -4.09 -1.23
CA THR A 7 1.00 -2.73 -1.18
C THR A 7 2.20 -2.68 -0.24
N VAL A 8 2.18 -3.43 0.86
CA VAL A 8 3.35 -3.56 1.75
C VAL A 8 4.48 -4.25 0.98
N ALA A 9 4.18 -5.35 0.29
CA ALA A 9 5.17 -6.07 -0.52
C ALA A 9 5.70 -5.25 -1.73
N VAL A 10 4.85 -4.43 -2.37
CA VAL A 10 5.17 -3.61 -3.54
C VAL A 10 5.90 -2.32 -3.17
N ALA A 11 5.55 -1.67 -2.05
CA ALA A 11 6.32 -0.54 -1.52
C ALA A 11 7.74 -0.98 -1.12
N PHE A 12 7.83 -2.16 -0.50
CA PHE A 12 9.08 -2.79 -0.08
C PHE A 12 9.95 -3.27 -1.26
N ALA A 13 9.34 -3.81 -2.31
CA ALA A 13 10.09 -4.24 -3.48
C ALA A 13 10.49 -3.06 -4.41
N ALA A 14 9.69 -1.98 -4.47
CA ALA A 14 10.10 -0.72 -5.12
C ALA A 14 11.29 -0.06 -4.42
N ALA A 15 11.43 -0.27 -3.11
CA ALA A 15 12.50 0.28 -2.27
C ALA A 15 13.80 -0.52 -2.26
N SER A 16 13.71 -1.77 -2.67
CA SER A 16 14.81 -2.70 -2.81
C SER A 16 15.72 -2.46 -4.03
N GLU A 17 15.19 -1.96 -5.15
CA GLU A 17 15.91 -1.91 -6.45
C GLU A 17 16.70 -0.61 -6.69
N GLY A 18 17.01 0.12 -5.63
CA GLY A 18 18.06 1.15 -5.67
C GLY A 18 19.46 0.59 -5.82
N ASP A 19 19.67 -0.72 -5.58
CA ASP A 19 21.00 -1.34 -5.53
C ASP A 19 20.99 -2.81 -6.03
N ALA A 20 20.39 -3.06 -7.20
CA ALA A 20 20.44 -4.39 -7.81
C ALA A 20 21.83 -4.66 -8.42
N ASP A 21 22.45 -5.75 -7.95
CA ASP A 21 23.70 -6.32 -8.41
C ASP A 21 23.90 -6.28 -9.95
N PRO A 22 25.10 -5.94 -10.46
CA PRO A 22 25.41 -5.82 -11.89
C PRO A 22 25.38 -7.15 -12.67
N LEU A 23 24.93 -8.26 -12.05
CA LEU A 23 24.96 -9.60 -12.62
C LEU A 23 23.64 -10.04 -13.26
N TYR A 24 22.52 -9.35 -13.00
CA TYR A 24 21.24 -9.61 -13.64
C TYR A 24 20.88 -8.45 -14.56
N HIS A 25 21.07 -8.67 -15.86
CA HIS A 25 20.75 -7.68 -16.88
C HIS A 25 19.23 -7.66 -17.10
N ASP A 26 18.48 -7.11 -16.15
CA ASP A 26 17.08 -6.80 -16.38
C ASP A 26 16.99 -5.82 -17.55
N THR A 27 16.10 -6.13 -18.50
CA THR A 27 15.87 -5.25 -19.63
C THR A 27 15.25 -3.95 -19.10
N THR A 28 15.69 -2.80 -19.57
CA THR A 28 15.16 -1.48 -19.14
C THR A 28 13.62 -1.40 -19.16
N TRP A 29 12.97 -2.18 -20.02
CA TRP A 29 11.52 -2.34 -20.10
C TRP A 29 10.89 -3.04 -18.89
N THR A 30 11.51 -4.11 -18.34
CA THR A 30 10.97 -4.84 -17.18
C THR A 30 11.01 -3.98 -15.93
N GLU A 31 12.10 -3.25 -15.70
CA GLU A 31 12.22 -2.29 -14.59
C GLU A 31 11.17 -1.18 -14.69
N THR A 32 11.01 -0.58 -15.88
CA THR A 32 10.04 0.51 -16.10
C THR A 32 8.60 0.04 -15.84
N LEU A 33 8.25 -1.16 -16.32
CA LEU A 33 6.94 -1.78 -16.06
C LEU A 33 6.72 -2.06 -14.57
N TYR A 34 7.76 -2.52 -13.88
CA TYR A 34 7.68 -2.80 -12.46
C TYR A 34 7.40 -1.52 -11.65
N PHE A 35 8.17 -0.45 -11.87
CA PHE A 35 7.98 0.81 -11.17
C PHE A 35 6.65 1.50 -11.51
N SER A 36 6.23 1.48 -12.77
CA SER A 36 4.94 2.06 -13.18
C SER A 36 3.75 1.29 -12.62
N SER A 37 3.80 -0.05 -12.61
CA SER A 37 2.79 -0.90 -11.97
C SER A 37 2.69 -0.64 -10.47
N SER A 38 3.84 -0.51 -9.80
CA SER A 38 3.92 -0.18 -8.37
C SER A 38 3.23 1.15 -8.05
N ALA A 39 3.56 2.22 -8.80
CA ALA A 39 2.95 3.53 -8.65
C ALA A 39 1.42 3.51 -8.89
N ALA A 40 0.97 2.81 -9.94
CA ALA A 40 -0.46 2.65 -10.26
C ALA A 40 -1.20 1.95 -9.11
N PHE A 41 -0.60 0.90 -8.57
CA PHE A 41 -1.17 0.09 -7.52
C PHE A 41 -1.32 0.85 -6.20
N LEU A 42 -0.27 1.56 -5.79
CA LEU A 42 -0.29 2.44 -4.61
C LEU A 42 -1.30 3.58 -4.77
N GLY A 43 -1.36 4.19 -5.95
CA GLY A 43 -2.33 5.23 -6.28
C GLY A 43 -3.78 4.77 -6.14
N TYR A 44 -4.12 3.61 -6.70
CA TYR A 44 -5.46 3.03 -6.57
C TYR A 44 -5.80 2.66 -5.12
N SER A 45 -4.84 2.09 -4.40
CA SER A 45 -4.99 1.75 -2.99
C SER A 45 -5.27 2.99 -2.11
N LEU A 46 -4.57 4.10 -2.37
CA LEU A 46 -4.79 5.36 -1.68
C LEU A 46 -6.22 5.89 -1.86
N ILE A 47 -6.75 5.82 -3.10
CA ILE A 47 -8.14 6.22 -3.38
C ILE A 47 -9.10 5.40 -2.52
N LEU A 48 -8.94 4.07 -2.48
CA LEU A 48 -9.79 3.20 -1.66
C LEU A 48 -9.71 3.54 -0.17
N ALA A 49 -8.51 3.85 0.35
CA ALA A 49 -8.32 4.25 1.74
C ALA A 49 -9.07 5.56 2.06
N ILE A 50 -9.03 6.55 1.17
CA ILE A 50 -9.73 7.83 1.37
C ILE A 50 -11.25 7.64 1.31
N LEU A 51 -11.75 6.89 0.32
CA LEU A 51 -13.19 6.63 0.21
C LEU A 51 -13.72 5.88 1.44
N ARG A 52 -12.92 4.97 2.01
CA ARG A 52 -13.28 4.19 3.20
C ARG A 52 -13.25 5.04 4.47
N THR A 53 -12.22 5.86 4.66
CA THR A 53 -12.05 6.76 5.82
C THR A 53 -13.16 7.78 5.94
N LEU A 54 -13.44 8.48 4.83
CA LEU A 54 -14.43 9.54 4.79
C LEU A 54 -15.86 9.02 4.63
N ASN A 55 -16.04 7.70 4.45
CA ASN A 55 -17.33 7.04 4.22
C ASN A 55 -18.17 7.75 3.14
N LEU A 56 -17.52 8.17 2.05
CA LEU A 56 -18.18 8.88 0.94
C LEU A 56 -19.15 7.94 0.23
N ARG A 57 -20.44 8.12 0.48
CA ARG A 57 -21.52 7.35 -0.16
C ARG A 57 -21.97 7.96 -1.48
N ASP A 58 -21.78 9.26 -1.61
CA ASP A 58 -22.15 10.02 -2.79
C ASP A 58 -21.16 9.82 -3.94
N GLU A 59 -21.68 9.66 -5.15
CA GLU A 59 -20.88 9.33 -6.34
C GLU A 59 -20.06 10.53 -6.83
N ALA A 60 -20.63 11.74 -6.79
CA ALA A 60 -19.91 12.95 -7.17
C ALA A 60 -18.72 13.21 -6.25
N SER A 61 -18.91 13.04 -4.94
CA SER A 61 -17.84 13.19 -3.95
C SER A 61 -16.70 12.18 -4.16
N ARG A 62 -17.01 10.95 -4.60
CA ARG A 62 -15.98 9.94 -4.93
C ARG A 62 -15.14 10.36 -6.14
N VAL A 63 -15.79 10.85 -7.18
CA VAL A 63 -15.12 11.30 -8.41
C VAL A 63 -14.25 12.51 -8.12
N MET A 64 -14.73 13.48 -7.33
CA MET A 64 -13.96 14.67 -6.96
C MET A 64 -12.66 14.34 -6.22
N VAL A 65 -12.63 13.26 -5.43
CA VAL A 65 -11.44 12.81 -4.71
C VAL A 65 -10.55 11.90 -5.57
N ALA A 66 -11.15 10.98 -6.33
CA ALA A 66 -10.40 10.02 -7.15
C ALA A 66 -9.73 10.70 -8.35
N ALA A 67 -10.39 11.65 -9.01
CA ALA A 67 -9.87 12.32 -10.19
C ALA A 67 -8.50 13.00 -10.01
N PRO A 68 -8.25 13.84 -8.99
CA PRO A 68 -6.95 14.47 -8.81
C PRO A 68 -5.85 13.46 -8.48
N ILE A 69 -6.17 12.40 -7.73
CA ILE A 69 -5.19 11.36 -7.37
C ILE A 69 -4.83 10.53 -8.60
N LEU A 70 -5.82 10.14 -9.41
CA LEU A 70 -5.58 9.46 -10.68
C LEU A 70 -4.76 10.33 -11.62
N ALA A 71 -5.10 11.62 -11.75
CA ALA A 71 -4.32 12.54 -12.58
C ALA A 71 -2.85 12.60 -12.14
N PHE A 72 -2.59 12.74 -10.84
CA PHE A 72 -1.23 12.74 -10.29
C PHE A 72 -0.48 11.43 -10.60
N VAL A 73 -1.10 10.28 -10.32
CA VAL A 73 -0.49 8.96 -10.53
C VAL A 73 -0.21 8.70 -12.00
N THR A 74 -1.15 9.06 -12.90
CA THR A 74 -0.98 8.93 -14.34
C THR A 74 0.14 9.84 -14.85
N THR A 75 0.22 11.09 -14.40
CA THR A 75 1.32 11.99 -14.78
C THR A 75 2.67 11.46 -14.29
N HIS A 76 2.74 10.93 -13.07
CA HIS A 76 3.96 10.32 -12.52
C HIS A 76 4.38 9.07 -13.32
N ILE A 77 3.43 8.21 -13.70
CA ILE A 77 3.70 7.03 -14.56
C ILE A 77 4.19 7.45 -15.95
N LEU A 78 3.55 8.46 -16.56
CA LEU A 78 3.96 8.98 -17.87
C LEU A 78 5.36 9.58 -17.82
N TYR A 79 5.70 10.29 -16.74
CA TYR A 79 7.05 10.81 -16.51
C TYR A 79 8.09 9.68 -16.48
N LEU A 80 7.84 8.62 -15.70
CA LEU A 80 8.75 7.48 -15.59
C LEU A 80 8.86 6.66 -16.88
N ASN A 81 7.82 6.63 -17.71
CA ASN A 81 7.80 5.85 -18.94
C ASN A 81 8.41 6.58 -20.15
N PHE A 82 8.21 7.90 -20.28
CA PHE A 82 8.60 8.67 -21.47
C PHE A 82 9.82 9.57 -21.30
N TYR A 83 10.14 10.04 -20.08
CA TYR A 83 11.23 10.99 -19.87
C TYR A 83 12.50 10.29 -19.39
N GLU A 84 12.51 9.88 -18.12
CA GLU A 84 13.68 9.27 -17.51
C GLU A 84 13.23 8.38 -16.35
N LEU A 85 13.80 7.16 -16.29
CA LEU A 85 13.52 6.24 -15.20
C LEU A 85 14.30 6.67 -13.95
N ASP A 86 13.83 7.74 -13.30
CA ASP A 86 14.38 8.18 -12.02
C ASP A 86 13.83 7.28 -10.89
N LYS A 87 14.60 6.22 -10.60
CA LYS A 87 14.31 5.27 -9.52
C LYS A 87 14.18 5.99 -8.17
N GLY A 88 14.99 7.02 -7.93
CA GLY A 88 14.99 7.78 -6.67
C GLY A 88 13.74 8.65 -6.49
N LEU A 89 13.26 9.27 -7.56
CA LEU A 89 11.99 10.01 -7.54
C LEU A 89 10.81 9.07 -7.32
N ASN A 90 10.74 7.96 -8.07
CA ASN A 90 9.65 6.99 -7.92
C ASN A 90 9.58 6.49 -6.49
N MET A 91 10.74 6.21 -5.91
CA MET A 91 10.86 5.77 -4.55
C MET A 91 10.25 6.74 -3.55
N LYS A 92 10.64 8.02 -3.61
CA LYS A 92 10.09 9.07 -2.74
C LYS A 92 8.57 9.18 -2.87
N VAL A 93 8.05 9.18 -4.09
CA VAL A 93 6.60 9.29 -4.35
C VAL A 93 5.84 8.10 -3.77
N CYS A 94 6.31 6.87 -4.02
CA CYS A 94 5.71 5.64 -3.50
C CYS A 94 5.76 5.57 -1.97
N THR A 95 6.85 6.00 -1.33
CA THR A 95 6.96 6.08 0.13
C THR A 95 5.95 7.07 0.71
N VAL A 96 5.80 8.27 0.12
CA VAL A 96 4.85 9.28 0.59
C VAL A 96 3.40 8.78 0.48
N ILE A 97 3.03 8.16 -0.66
CA ILE A 97 1.70 7.57 -0.85
C ILE A 97 1.43 6.47 0.19
N SER A 98 2.43 5.64 0.48
CA SER A 98 2.32 4.55 1.46
C SER A 98 2.14 5.08 2.89
N ILE A 99 2.89 6.11 3.30
CA ILE A 99 2.73 6.75 4.61
C ILE A 99 1.32 7.35 4.73
N ALA A 100 0.87 8.10 3.71
CA ALA A 100 -0.47 8.68 3.69
C ALA A 100 -1.55 7.59 3.82
N GLN A 101 -1.38 6.46 3.14
CA GLN A 101 -2.27 5.31 3.24
C GLN A 101 -2.32 4.73 4.66
N PHE A 102 -1.18 4.52 5.33
CA PHE A 102 -1.16 4.01 6.70
C PHE A 102 -1.82 4.97 7.69
N LEU A 103 -1.60 6.28 7.55
CA LEU A 103 -2.24 7.30 8.36
C LEU A 103 -3.76 7.29 8.20
N LEU A 104 -4.24 7.15 6.96
CA LEU A 104 -5.67 7.03 6.68
C LEU A 104 -6.28 5.79 7.35
N TRP A 105 -5.62 4.63 7.26
CA TRP A 105 -6.11 3.42 7.94
C TRP A 105 -6.08 3.51 9.46
N ALA A 106 -5.04 4.15 10.03
CA ALA A 106 -4.98 4.44 11.46
C ALA A 106 -6.13 5.38 11.88
N LEU A 107 -6.37 6.44 11.11
CA LEU A 107 -7.46 7.38 11.34
C LEU A 107 -8.83 6.68 11.28
N TRP A 108 -9.04 5.81 10.29
CA TRP A 108 -10.27 5.00 10.19
C TRP A 108 -10.46 4.11 11.42
N ALA A 109 -9.39 3.47 11.89
CA ALA A 109 -9.41 2.62 13.07
C ALA A 109 -9.68 3.40 14.37
N VAL A 110 -9.25 4.67 14.45
CA VAL A 110 -9.55 5.55 15.60
C VAL A 110 -11.00 6.03 15.56
N ILE A 111 -11.47 6.50 14.40
CA ILE A 111 -12.81 7.09 14.22
C ILE A 111 -13.91 6.02 14.35
N THR A 112 -13.72 4.85 13.72
CA THR A 112 -14.79 3.85 13.58
C THR A 112 -14.83 2.92 14.78
N ARG A 113 -15.96 2.83 15.52
CA ARG A 113 -16.10 1.89 16.66
C ARG A 113 -16.24 0.40 16.27
N HIS A 114 -15.52 -0.07 15.26
CA HIS A 114 -15.58 -1.47 14.79
C HIS A 114 -14.89 -2.43 15.79
N PRO A 115 -15.39 -3.66 16.00
CA PRO A 115 -14.73 -4.66 16.86
C PRO A 115 -13.33 -5.05 16.35
N SER A 116 -13.10 -4.98 15.03
CA SER A 116 -11.84 -5.34 14.37
C SER A 116 -10.82 -4.20 14.25
N ARG A 117 -11.01 -3.08 14.96
CA ARG A 117 -10.09 -1.92 14.92
C ARG A 117 -8.65 -2.27 15.23
N LEU A 118 -8.44 -3.12 16.25
CA LEU A 118 -7.10 -3.51 16.69
C LEU A 118 -6.36 -4.31 15.61
N LYS A 119 -7.07 -5.08 14.79
CA LYS A 119 -6.48 -5.81 13.66
C LYS A 119 -5.91 -4.85 12.61
N ILE A 120 -6.65 -3.80 12.26
CA ILE A 120 -6.17 -2.78 11.31
C ILE A 120 -5.09 -1.91 11.92
N LEU A 121 -5.23 -1.51 13.19
CA LEU A 121 -4.21 -0.72 13.86
C LEU A 121 -2.89 -1.48 13.93
N PHE A 122 -2.93 -2.78 14.22
CA PHE A 122 -1.76 -3.66 14.15
C PHE A 122 -1.16 -3.69 12.74
N VAL A 123 -2.00 -3.79 11.70
CA VAL A 123 -1.54 -3.75 10.29
C VAL A 123 -0.88 -2.42 9.94
N ALA A 124 -1.46 -1.30 10.38
CA ALA A 124 -0.91 0.03 10.13
C ALA A 124 0.42 0.26 10.87
N ILE A 125 0.51 -0.16 12.14
CA ILE A 125 1.75 -0.06 12.93
C ILE A 125 2.84 -0.96 12.34
N ALA A 126 2.51 -2.21 11.98
CA ALA A 126 3.45 -3.12 11.33
C ALA A 126 3.95 -2.57 9.98
N GLY A 127 3.07 -1.91 9.22
CA GLY A 127 3.43 -1.22 7.98
C GLY A 127 4.42 -0.08 8.19
N VAL A 128 4.17 0.80 9.17
CA VAL A 128 5.10 1.89 9.53
C VAL A 128 6.43 1.34 10.06
N PHE A 129 6.38 0.28 10.88
CA PHE A 129 7.59 -0.38 11.39
C PHE A 129 8.42 -1.00 10.27
N SER A 130 7.78 -1.55 9.24
CA SER A 130 8.45 -2.09 8.04
C SER A 130 9.21 -1.00 7.27
N VAL A 131 8.59 0.17 7.06
CA VAL A 131 9.27 1.32 6.41
C VAL A 131 10.44 1.82 7.26
N PHE A 132 10.30 1.76 8.59
CA PHE A 132 11.38 2.15 9.51
C PHE A 132 12.56 1.17 9.47
N LEU A 133 12.30 -0.14 9.38
CA LEU A 133 13.34 -1.16 9.23
C LEU A 133 14.11 -0.99 7.92
N GLU A 134 13.42 -0.62 6.85
CA GLU A 134 14.02 -0.34 5.54
C GLU A 134 14.88 0.93 5.57
N ALA A 135 14.45 1.98 6.27
CA ALA A 135 15.24 3.19 6.44
C ALA A 135 16.53 3.00 7.26
N TYR A 136 16.62 1.93 8.07
CA TYR A 136 17.79 1.62 8.89
C TYR A 136 18.83 0.74 8.20
N ASP A 137 18.55 0.25 6.98
CA ASP A 137 19.47 -0.51 6.12
C ASP A 137 20.36 -1.50 6.89
N ILE A 138 19.71 -2.47 7.59
CA ILE A 138 20.41 -3.43 8.46
C ILE A 138 21.24 -4.36 7.56
N PRO A 139 22.59 -4.29 7.57
CA PRO A 139 23.40 -5.16 6.73
C PRO A 139 23.20 -6.62 7.15
N PRO A 140 23.18 -7.56 6.19
CA PRO A 140 22.82 -8.96 6.46
C PRO A 140 23.82 -9.59 7.44
N GLN A 141 23.38 -9.81 8.69
CA GLN A 141 24.29 -10.23 9.77
C GLN A 141 24.84 -11.66 9.59
N TRP A 142 24.23 -12.47 8.70
CA TRP A 142 24.67 -13.84 8.38
C TRP A 142 24.44 -14.26 6.92
N GLY A 143 24.28 -13.31 5.99
CA GLY A 143 24.05 -13.62 4.57
C GLY A 143 22.66 -14.22 4.22
N TYR A 144 21.77 -14.42 5.20
CA TYR A 144 20.41 -14.95 4.98
C TYR A 144 19.29 -14.14 5.63
N VAL A 145 19.56 -13.51 6.78
CA VAL A 145 18.55 -12.73 7.53
C VAL A 145 18.92 -11.25 7.41
N ASP A 146 18.40 -10.64 6.36
CA ASP A 146 18.35 -9.19 6.18
C ASP A 146 17.02 -8.67 6.79
N GLY A 147 16.93 -7.39 7.16
CA GLY A 147 15.67 -6.72 7.51
C GLY A 147 14.60 -6.97 6.44
N ARG A 148 15.04 -7.20 5.21
CA ARG A 148 14.22 -7.65 4.09
C ARG A 148 13.50 -9.00 4.31
N ALA A 149 14.20 -10.03 4.77
CA ALA A 149 13.61 -11.34 5.01
C ALA A 149 12.55 -11.28 6.13
N ILE A 150 12.78 -10.41 7.12
CA ILE A 150 11.89 -10.18 8.24
C ILE A 150 10.59 -9.50 7.76
N CYS A 151 10.68 -8.46 6.94
CA CYS A 151 9.52 -7.77 6.37
C CYS A 151 8.67 -8.70 5.49
N LEU A 152 9.30 -9.57 4.69
CA LEU A 152 8.60 -10.60 3.91
C LEU A 152 7.89 -11.61 4.81
N GLY A 153 8.56 -12.08 5.86
CA GLY A 153 7.99 -12.99 6.85
C GLY A 153 6.78 -12.40 7.58
N ILE A 154 6.81 -11.10 7.88
CA ILE A 154 5.70 -10.38 8.53
C ILE A 154 4.52 -10.18 7.55
N SER A 155 4.78 -10.01 6.26
CA SER A 155 3.74 -9.74 5.26
C SER A 155 2.74 -10.89 5.07
N ILE A 156 3.16 -12.14 5.29
CA ILE A 156 2.32 -13.33 5.18
C ILE A 156 1.19 -13.34 6.23
N PRO A 157 1.47 -13.32 7.56
CA PRO A 157 0.41 -13.26 8.56
C PRO A 157 -0.39 -11.95 8.49
N LEU A 158 0.23 -10.84 8.04
CA LEU A 158 -0.46 -9.56 7.86
C LEU A 158 -1.59 -9.66 6.82
N SER A 159 -1.32 -10.34 5.71
CA SER A 159 -2.28 -10.57 4.63
C SER A 159 -3.48 -11.40 5.12
N TYR A 160 -3.23 -12.39 5.99
CA TYR A 160 -4.30 -13.18 6.60
C TYR A 160 -5.18 -12.35 7.55
N ILE A 161 -4.58 -11.54 8.42
CA ILE A 161 -5.31 -10.66 9.34
C ILE A 161 -6.17 -9.66 8.56
N TRP A 162 -5.63 -9.12 7.46
CA TRP A 162 -6.35 -8.20 6.58
C TRP A 162 -7.58 -8.85 5.93
N TRP A 163 -7.44 -10.09 5.45
CA TRP A 163 -8.55 -10.85 4.90
C TRP A 163 -9.66 -11.08 5.93
N SER A 164 -9.29 -11.44 7.17
CA SER A 164 -10.25 -11.59 8.27
C SER A 164 -11.01 -10.28 8.54
N PHE A 165 -10.32 -9.15 8.52
CA PHE A 165 -10.97 -7.84 8.68
C PHE A 165 -12.02 -7.58 7.59
N ILE A 166 -11.66 -7.78 6.32
CA ILE A 166 -12.57 -7.54 5.19
C ILE A 166 -13.81 -8.43 5.29
N LYS A 167 -13.64 -9.70 5.64
CA LYS A 167 -14.76 -10.63 5.82
C LYS A 167 -15.72 -10.13 6.89
N GLU A 168 -15.20 -9.74 8.06
CA GLU A 168 -15.99 -9.20 9.16
C GLU A 168 -16.70 -7.89 8.80
N ASP A 169 -16.03 -6.99 8.07
CA ASP A 169 -16.62 -5.73 7.59
C ASP A 169 -17.75 -5.97 6.58
N GLY A 170 -17.61 -6.97 5.72
CA GLY A 170 -18.64 -7.41 4.78
C GLY A 170 -19.88 -7.96 5.48
N GLU A 171 -19.70 -8.87 6.43
CA GLU A 171 -20.77 -9.47 7.23
C GLU A 171 -21.54 -8.42 8.07
N MET A 172 -20.84 -7.42 8.61
CA MET A 172 -21.48 -6.32 9.33
C MET A 172 -22.35 -5.45 8.41
N ARG A 173 -21.87 -5.15 7.20
CA ARG A 173 -22.62 -4.33 6.24
C ARG A 173 -23.87 -5.05 5.74
N THR A 174 -23.77 -6.34 5.41
CA THR A 174 -24.91 -7.14 4.94
C THR A 174 -25.96 -7.32 6.02
N SER A 175 -25.56 -7.61 7.26
CA SER A 175 -26.49 -7.72 8.39
C SER A 175 -27.19 -6.39 8.72
N ALA A 176 -26.49 -5.25 8.64
CA ALA A 176 -27.10 -3.93 8.81
C ALA A 176 -28.13 -3.61 7.72
N ILE A 177 -27.86 -3.99 6.47
CA ILE A 177 -28.82 -3.83 5.36
C ILE A 177 -30.04 -4.73 5.57
N MET A 178 -29.84 -6.00 5.90
CA MET A 178 -30.94 -6.94 6.16
C MET A 178 -31.84 -6.49 7.32
N LYS A 179 -31.24 -5.96 8.40
CA LYS A 179 -32.01 -5.43 9.54
C LYS A 179 -32.80 -4.16 9.20
N LYS A 180 -32.37 -3.40 8.19
CA LYS A 180 -33.09 -2.20 7.71
C LYS A 180 -34.24 -2.55 6.77
N ILE A 181 -34.16 -3.67 6.06
CA ILE A 181 -35.18 -4.14 5.11
C ILE A 181 -36.34 -4.84 5.85
N ARG A 182 -36.07 -5.44 7.02
CA ARG A 182 -37.06 -6.07 7.89
C ARG A 182 -37.71 -5.06 8.84
#